data_AF-A0A7H4NWZ1-F1
#
_entry.id   AF-A0A7H4NWZ1-F1
#
_cell.length_a   1.000
_cell.length_b   1.000
_cell.length_c   1.000
_cell.angle_alpha   90.00
_cell.angle_beta   90.00
_cell.angle_gamma   90.00
#
_symmetry.space_group_name_H-M   'P 1'
#
loop_
_entity.id
_entity.type
_entity.pdbx_description
1 polymer ?
#
loop_
_entity_poly.entity_id
_entity_poly.type
_entity_poly.pdbx_seq_one_letter_code
_entity_poly.pdbx_strand_id
1 'polypeptide(L)'
;MAAGQFYLIEEQIRTVRQHLPKSFGKGLPSLVSPLNCPRIYHIASEAIAHGDGRWDAASLTSYLTAYQQVTPLTLGEVWALPGMLRLALIENLRRISMEVIKAQQDRNLADTWITRIVECAESAPGD
;
A
#
# COMPACT_ATOMS: atom_id res chain seq x y z
N MET A 1 24.88 -13.73 16.80
CA MET A 1 23.57 -13.35 16.22
C MET A 1 22.92 -12.37 17.19
N ALA A 2 22.43 -11.18 16.88
CA ALA A 2 22.24 -10.47 15.62
C ALA A 2 22.45 -8.97 15.92
N ALA A 3 23.46 -8.34 15.31
CA ALA A 3 23.72 -6.90 15.44
C ALA A 3 24.28 -6.33 14.12
N GLY A 4 23.80 -6.86 12.98
CA GLY A 4 24.44 -6.66 11.68
C GLY A 4 23.60 -5.98 10.60
N GLN A 5 22.36 -5.54 10.89
CA GLN A 5 21.43 -5.08 9.85
C GLN A 5 20.96 -3.62 9.99
N PHE A 6 21.23 -2.94 11.12
CA PHE A 6 20.82 -1.54 11.33
C PHE A 6 21.89 -0.50 10.96
N TYR A 7 23.19 -0.86 10.99
CA TYR A 7 24.26 0.12 10.83
C TYR A 7 24.50 0.56 9.37
N LEU A 8 24.27 -0.34 8.40
CA LEU A 8 24.48 -0.03 6.98
C LEU A 8 23.46 0.98 6.44
N ILE A 9 22.26 1.05 7.03
CA ILE A 9 21.21 1.99 6.61
C ILE A 9 21.49 3.39 7.16
N GLU A 10 21.98 3.52 8.40
CA GLU A 10 22.34 4.83 8.97
C GLU A 10 23.51 5.50 8.23
N GLU A 11 24.53 4.73 7.86
CA GLU A 11 25.69 5.25 7.14
C GLU A 11 25.32 5.72 5.72
N GLN A 12 24.42 5.00 5.04
CA GLN A 12 23.88 5.43 3.74
C GLN A 12 22.99 6.67 3.88
N ILE A 13 22.15 6.77 4.92
CA ILE A 13 21.32 7.96 5.19
C ILE A 13 22.18 9.21 5.45
N ARG A 14 23.33 9.07 6.13
CA ARG A 14 24.20 10.19 6.47
C ARG A 14 24.90 10.78 5.24
N THR A 15 25.34 9.93 4.31
CA THR A 15 25.93 10.35 3.03
C THR A 15 24.88 11.00 2.11
N VAL A 16 23.66 10.45 2.08
CA VAL A 16 22.53 11.02 1.33
C VAL A 16 22.19 12.43 1.80
N ARG A 17 22.12 12.65 3.12
CA ARG A 17 21.82 13.98 3.69
C ARG A 17 22.89 15.04 3.41
N GLN A 18 24.14 14.64 3.17
CA GLN A 18 25.20 15.57 2.77
C GLN A 18 25.10 15.98 1.29
N HIS A 19 24.51 15.15 0.43
CA HIS A 19 24.38 15.41 -1.01
C HIS A 19 22.98 15.89 -1.44
N LEU A 20 21.98 15.86 -0.55
CA LEU A 20 20.61 16.26 -0.85
C LEU A 20 20.35 17.70 -0.35
N PRO A 21 20.30 18.72 -1.23
CA PRO A 21 20.00 20.09 -0.81
C PRO A 21 18.57 20.20 -0.23
N LYS A 22 18.38 21.11 0.74
CA LYS A 22 17.12 21.35 1.49
C LYS A 22 15.89 21.63 0.62
N SER A 23 16.04 21.79 -0.69
CA SER A 23 14.99 22.10 -1.67
C SER A 23 14.28 20.88 -2.28
N PHE A 24 14.69 19.64 -1.97
CA PHE A 24 14.21 18.44 -2.68
C PHE A 24 12.69 18.17 -2.59
N GLY A 25 12.00 18.67 -1.56
CA GLY A 25 10.55 18.51 -1.44
C GLY A 25 9.72 19.47 -2.30
N LYS A 26 10.32 20.47 -2.95
CA LYS A 26 9.58 21.57 -3.63
C LYS A 26 9.35 21.36 -5.13
N GLY A 27 9.78 20.25 -5.72
CA GLY A 27 9.79 20.06 -7.19
C GLY A 27 9.26 18.71 -7.68
N LEU A 28 8.49 17.98 -6.86
CA LEU A 28 7.89 16.73 -7.32
C LEU A 28 6.78 17.06 -8.35
N PRO A 29 6.85 16.51 -9.58
CA PRO A 29 5.77 16.67 -10.54
C PRO A 29 4.49 16.05 -9.95
N SER A 30 3.49 16.90 -9.72
CA SER A 30 2.15 16.48 -9.33
C SER A 30 1.39 16.04 -10.58
N LEU A 31 0.67 14.92 -10.50
CA LEU A 31 -0.31 14.57 -11.52
C LEU A 31 -1.49 15.54 -11.35
N VAL A 32 -1.64 16.46 -12.29
CA VAL A 32 -2.76 17.40 -12.35
C VAL A 32 -4.04 16.60 -12.61
N SER A 33 -5.01 16.68 -11.69
CA SER A 33 -6.42 16.20 -11.72
C SER A 33 -6.74 14.88 -12.47
N PRO A 34 -7.40 13.88 -11.83
CA PRO A 34 -8.24 13.98 -10.65
C PRO A 34 -7.59 13.49 -9.35
N LEU A 35 -6.36 12.98 -9.40
CA LEU A 35 -5.76 12.25 -8.29
C LEU A 35 -5.07 13.14 -7.24
N ASN A 36 -4.77 14.41 -7.55
CA ASN A 36 -4.14 15.40 -6.64
C ASN A 36 -3.02 14.83 -5.76
N CYS A 37 -2.26 13.87 -6.27
CA CYS A 37 -1.20 13.19 -5.55
C CYS A 37 0.12 13.25 -6.33
N PRO A 38 1.28 13.17 -5.65
CA PRO A 38 2.56 13.03 -6.34
C PRO A 38 2.51 11.82 -7.29
N ARG A 39 3.03 11.97 -8.50
CA ARG A 39 3.06 10.88 -9.50
C ARG A 39 3.65 9.58 -8.92
N ILE A 40 4.70 9.73 -8.13
CA ILE A 40 5.40 8.62 -7.48
C ILE A 40 4.52 7.85 -6.48
N TYR A 41 3.53 8.49 -5.87
CA TYR A 41 2.56 7.80 -5.01
C TYR A 41 1.63 6.92 -5.83
N HIS A 42 1.19 7.39 -7.00
CA HIS A 42 0.37 6.60 -7.92
C HIS A 42 1.13 5.36 -8.39
N ILE A 43 2.38 5.54 -8.85
CA ILE A 43 3.25 4.43 -9.28
C ILE A 43 3.43 3.40 -8.16
N ALA A 44 3.66 3.86 -6.93
CA ALA A 44 3.81 2.98 -5.77
C ALA A 44 2.51 2.22 -5.43
N SER A 45 1.36 2.89 -5.52
CA SER A 45 0.05 2.27 -5.27
C SER A 45 -0.31 1.25 -6.34
N GLU A 46 -0.07 1.59 -7.61
CA GLU A 46 -0.29 0.72 -8.76
C GLU A 46 0.62 -0.51 -8.70
N ALA A 47 1.89 -0.32 -8.33
CA ALA A 47 2.78 -1.41 -7.98
C ALA A 47 2.10 -2.33 -6.96
N ILE A 48 1.82 -1.87 -5.75
CA ILE A 48 1.27 -2.72 -4.69
C ILE A 48 -0.05 -3.41 -5.06
N ALA A 49 -0.90 -2.76 -5.83
CA ALA A 49 -2.16 -3.34 -6.30
C ALA A 49 -1.95 -4.50 -7.29
N HIS A 50 -0.91 -4.44 -8.13
CA HIS A 50 -0.65 -5.44 -9.17
C HIS A 50 0.26 -6.59 -8.74
N GLY A 51 0.98 -6.47 -7.62
CA GLY A 51 1.79 -7.59 -7.16
C GLY A 51 1.09 -8.36 -6.06
N ASP A 52 0.80 -9.62 -6.37
CA ASP A 52 0.08 -10.62 -5.57
C ASP A 52 0.82 -11.04 -4.28
N GLY A 53 1.36 -10.09 -3.51
CA GLY A 53 2.14 -10.33 -2.30
C GLY A 53 3.59 -10.79 -2.55
N ARG A 54 4.01 -10.96 -3.80
CA ARG A 54 5.35 -11.46 -4.20
C ARG A 54 6.34 -10.35 -4.56
N TRP A 55 6.23 -9.20 -3.90
CA TRP A 55 7.13 -8.07 -4.13
C TRP A 55 8.54 -8.38 -3.62
N ASP A 56 9.41 -8.83 -4.51
CA ASP A 56 10.86 -8.83 -4.30
C ASP A 56 11.52 -7.64 -5.01
N ALA A 57 12.79 -7.40 -4.68
CA ALA A 57 13.54 -6.29 -5.26
C ALA A 57 13.66 -6.41 -6.79
N ALA A 58 13.70 -7.64 -7.33
CA ALA A 58 13.82 -7.89 -8.76
C ALA A 58 12.55 -7.49 -9.53
N SER A 59 11.38 -7.86 -9.01
CA SER A 59 10.08 -7.54 -9.60
C SER A 59 9.82 -6.04 -9.60
N LEU A 60 10.12 -5.36 -8.48
CA LEU A 60 10.02 -3.90 -8.40
C LEU A 60 10.98 -3.20 -9.38
N THR A 61 12.21 -3.70 -9.50
CA THR A 61 13.20 -3.15 -10.44
C THR A 61 12.73 -3.32 -11.89
N SER A 62 12.20 -4.49 -12.25
CA SER A 62 11.65 -4.74 -13.58
C SER A 62 10.47 -3.81 -13.90
N TYR A 63 9.55 -3.65 -12.94
CA TYR A 63 8.40 -2.74 -13.07
C TYR A 63 8.84 -1.28 -13.32
N LEU A 64 9.76 -0.76 -12.50
CA LEU A 64 10.27 0.60 -12.65
C LEU A 64 11.09 0.78 -13.93
N THR A 65 11.82 -0.25 -14.36
CA THR A 65 12.58 -0.20 -15.62
C THR A 65 11.66 -0.09 -16.82
N ALA A 66 10.56 -0.85 -16.84
CA ALA A 66 9.54 -0.77 -17.88
C ALA A 66 8.84 0.60 -17.88
N TYR A 67 8.45 1.11 -16.70
CA TYR A 67 7.82 2.42 -16.59
C TYR A 67 8.71 3.56 -17.12
N GLN A 68 10.00 3.52 -16.79
CA GLN A 68 10.96 4.54 -17.20
C GLN A 68 11.23 4.57 -18.73
N GLN A 69 10.89 3.51 -19.49
CA GLN A 69 10.97 3.55 -20.95
C GLN A 69 9.99 4.54 -21.57
N VAL A 70 8.84 4.75 -20.93
CA VAL A 70 7.79 5.66 -21.43
C VAL A 70 7.96 7.03 -20.81
N THR A 71 8.11 7.10 -19.48
CA THR A 71 8.26 8.37 -18.77
C THR A 71 9.36 8.29 -17.71
N PRO A 72 10.53 8.88 -17.97
CA PRO A 72 11.63 8.87 -17.03
C PRO A 72 11.24 9.47 -15.66
N LEU A 73 11.69 8.80 -14.60
CA LEU A 73 11.56 9.30 -13.25
C LEU A 73 12.65 10.33 -12.98
N THR A 74 12.26 11.43 -12.33
CA THR A 74 13.23 12.38 -11.83
C THR A 74 14.00 11.77 -10.67
N LEU A 75 15.21 12.28 -10.42
CA LEU A 75 15.98 11.90 -9.24
C LEU A 75 15.14 12.05 -7.96
N GLY A 76 14.37 13.14 -7.84
CA GLY A 76 13.43 13.40 -6.74
C GLY A 76 12.39 12.29 -6.53
N GLU A 77 11.85 11.75 -7.61
CA GLU A 77 10.88 10.65 -7.52
C GLU A 77 11.51 9.34 -7.10
N VAL A 78 12.71 9.02 -7.60
CA VAL A 78 13.44 7.81 -7.17
C VAL A 78 13.80 7.89 -5.68
N TRP A 79 14.18 9.08 -5.18
CA TRP A 79 14.41 9.29 -3.73
C TRP A 79 13.13 9.19 -2.89
N ALA A 80 11.99 9.63 -3.43
CA ALA A 80 10.71 9.58 -2.73
C ALA A 80 10.10 8.17 -2.72
N LEU A 81 10.48 7.31 -3.68
CA LEU A 81 9.91 6.00 -3.91
C LEU A 81 9.84 5.12 -2.64
N PRO A 82 10.89 4.96 -1.80
CA PRO A 82 10.82 4.11 -0.62
C PRO A 82 9.79 4.61 0.40
N GLY A 83 9.64 5.94 0.55
CA GLY A 83 8.62 6.53 1.41
C GLY A 83 7.21 6.27 0.89
N MET A 84 7.02 6.42 -0.42
CA MET A 84 5.72 6.24 -1.08
C MET A 84 5.26 4.79 -1.10
N LEU A 85 6.18 3.85 -1.30
CA LEU A 85 5.90 2.41 -1.18
C LEU A 85 5.43 2.04 0.22
N ARG A 86 6.07 2.57 1.27
CA ARG A 86 5.60 2.33 2.65
C ARG A 86 4.19 2.87 2.87
N LEU A 87 3.94 4.10 2.43
CA LEU A 87 2.61 4.72 2.59
C LEU A 87 1.54 3.91 1.85
N ALA A 88 1.79 3.53 0.60
CA ALA A 88 0.86 2.77 -0.20
C ALA A 88 0.64 1.34 0.36
N LEU A 89 1.65 0.73 0.99
CA LEU A 89 1.49 -0.57 1.66
C LEU A 89 0.59 -0.46 2.89
N ILE A 90 0.77 0.58 3.70
CA ILE A 90 -0.07 0.85 4.88
C ILE A 90 -1.51 1.08 4.44
N GLU A 91 -1.72 1.87 3.38
CA GLU A 91 -3.06 2.14 2.85
C GLU A 91 -3.72 0.89 2.26
N ASN A 92 -2.94 0.02 1.58
CA ASN A 92 -3.43 -1.28 1.13
C ASN A 92 -3.86 -2.17 2.31
N LEU A 93 -3.05 -2.24 3.36
CA LEU A 93 -3.38 -3.01 4.56
C LEU A 93 -4.65 -2.47 5.25
N ARG A 94 -4.78 -1.14 5.35
CA ARG A 94 -5.97 -0.48 5.89
C ARG A 94 -7.21 -0.87 5.11
N ARG A 95 -7.15 -0.84 3.78
CA ARG A 95 -8.25 -1.24 2.89
C ARG A 95 -8.65 -2.69 3.12
N ILE A 96 -7.71 -3.63 3.05
CA ILE A 96 -7.99 -5.06 3.27
C ILE A 96 -8.58 -5.29 4.66
N SER A 97 -8.07 -4.61 5.69
CA SER A 97 -8.59 -4.75 7.06
C SER A 97 -10.05 -4.32 7.16
N MET A 98 -10.43 -3.21 6.51
CA MET A 98 -11.82 -2.76 6.49
C MET A 98 -12.73 -3.73 5.74
N GLU A 99 -12.27 -4.31 4.64
CA GLU A 99 -13.01 -5.32 3.89
C GLU A 99 -13.28 -6.56 4.74
N VAL A 100 -12.27 -7.03 5.48
CA VAL A 100 -12.41 -8.16 6.42
C VAL A 100 -13.40 -7.84 7.53
N ILE A 101 -13.33 -6.65 8.13
CA ILE A 101 -14.28 -6.22 9.18
C ILE A 101 -15.70 -6.21 8.64
N LYS A 102 -15.91 -5.66 7.44
CA LYS A 102 -17.23 -5.63 6.80
C LYS A 102 -17.76 -7.04 6.52
N ALA A 103 -16.92 -7.91 5.95
CA ALA A 103 -17.29 -9.30 5.71
C ALA A 103 -17.65 -10.04 7.01
N GLN A 104 -16.98 -9.75 8.12
CA GLN A 104 -17.31 -10.33 9.41
C GLN A 104 -18.65 -9.81 9.96
N GLN A 105 -18.95 -8.51 9.77
CA GLN A 105 -20.25 -7.93 10.14
C GLN A 105 -21.39 -8.57 9.35
N ASP A 106 -21.21 -8.74 8.03
CA ASP A 106 -22.20 -9.37 7.15
C ASP A 106 -22.46 -10.83 7.56
N ARG A 107 -21.42 -11.59 7.94
CA ARG A 107 -21.56 -12.96 8.48
C ARG A 107 -22.34 -12.98 9.79
N ASN A 108 -21.98 -12.12 10.74
CA ASN A 108 -22.67 -12.07 12.03
C ASN A 108 -24.16 -11.71 11.87
N LEU A 109 -24.48 -10.83 10.90
CA LEU A 109 -25.86 -10.49 10.58
C LEU A 109 -26.59 -11.71 10.02
N ALA A 110 -25.99 -12.44 9.07
CA ALA A 110 -26.56 -13.67 8.52
C ALA A 110 -26.81 -14.73 9.60
N ASP A 111 -25.87 -14.94 10.53
CA ASP A 111 -26.02 -15.86 11.65
C ASP A 111 -27.21 -15.47 12.54
N THR A 112 -27.37 -14.16 12.80
CA THR A 112 -28.51 -13.64 13.58
C THR A 112 -29.84 -13.93 12.88
N TRP A 113 -29.90 -13.79 11.55
CA TRP A 113 -31.09 -14.13 10.77
C TRP A 113 -31.40 -15.63 10.80
N ILE A 114 -30.38 -16.48 10.69
CA ILE A 114 -30.54 -17.94 10.78
C ILE A 114 -31.14 -18.32 12.14
N THR A 115 -30.57 -17.80 13.24
CA THR A 115 -31.09 -18.08 14.59
C THR A 115 -32.57 -17.69 14.71
N ARG A 116 -32.96 -16.51 14.23
CA ARG A 116 -34.36 -16.07 14.26
C ARG A 116 -35.30 -16.95 13.44
N ILE A 117 -34.87 -17.40 12.26
CA ILE A 117 -35.68 -18.28 11.41
C ILE A 117 -35.90 -19.63 12.11
N VAL A 118 -34.85 -20.18 12.72
CA VAL A 118 -34.91 -21.43 13.48
C VAL A 118 -35.84 -21.28 14.70
N GLU A 119 -35.67 -20.22 15.49
CA GLU A 119 -36.53 -19.94 16.66
C GLU A 119 -38.01 -19.81 16.26
N CYS A 120 -38.32 -19.12 15.16
CA CYS A 120 -39.69 -19.00 14.64
C CYS A 120 -40.26 -20.36 14.19
N ALA A 121 -39.44 -21.21 13.57
CA ALA A 121 -39.86 -22.55 13.14
C ALA A 121 -40.11 -23.48 14.33
N GLU A 122 -39.31 -23.40 15.39
CA GLU A 122 -39.49 -24.18 16.62
C GLU A 122 -40.70 -23.68 17.44
N SER A 123 -40.98 -22.38 17.39
CA SER A 123 -42.11 -21.75 18.10
C SER A 123 -43.47 -21.92 17.39
N ALA A 124 -43.48 -22.45 16.17
CA ALA A 124 -44.69 -22.78 15.41
C ALA A 124 -44.79 -24.29 15.12
N PRO A 125 -45.02 -25.16 16.13
CA PRO A 125 -45.23 -26.57 15.88
C PRO A 125 -46.66 -26.79 15.38
N GLY A 126 -46.85 -26.76 14.05
CA GLY A 126 -48.02 -27.28 13.32
C GLY A 126 -49.38 -26.65 13.66
N ASP A 127 -49.92 -25.88 12.72
CA ASP A 127 -51.35 -26.00 12.37
C ASP A 127 -51.55 -27.28 11.54
#